data_AF-A0A835S9Q4-F1
#
_entry.id   AF-A0A835S9Q4-F1
#
_cell.length_a   1.000
_cell.length_b   1.000
_cell.length_c   1.000
_cell.angle_alpha   90.00
_cell.angle_beta   90.00
_cell.angle_gamma   90.00
#
_symmetry.space_group_name_H-M   'P 1'
#
loop_
_entity.id
_entity.type
_entity.pdbx_description
1 polymer ?
#
loop_
_entity_poly.entity_id
_entity_poly.type
_entity_poly.pdbx_seq_one_letter_code
_entity_poly.pdbx_strand_id
1 'polypeptide(L)'
;MSKTCTKCKNPIAEDEELDPKAEGYPCCNKCWSEWKEYQVIVMNEMKLDMSLPDHRKLLRKNEQIFVGVRTPEGDTVDFSDEKNRNPEESS
;
A
#
# COMPACT_ATOMS: atom_id res chain seq x y z
N MET A 1 14.55 14.91 5.03
CA MET A 1 14.03 13.71 5.71
C MET A 1 13.63 12.74 4.62
N SER A 2 14.49 11.78 4.29
CA SER A 2 14.22 10.77 3.26
C SER A 2 12.98 9.96 3.64
N LYS A 3 11.91 10.10 2.86
CA LYS A 3 10.69 9.29 3.03
C LYS A 3 11.02 7.85 2.62
N THR A 4 10.62 6.85 3.40
CA THR A 4 10.85 5.44 3.05
C THR A 4 9.56 4.83 2.52
N CYS A 5 9.63 4.13 1.39
CA CYS A 5 8.47 3.47 0.81
C CYS A 5 7.95 2.36 1.73
N THR A 6 6.68 2.43 2.14
CA THR A 6 6.04 1.43 3.00
C THR A 6 5.94 0.04 2.34
N LYS A 7 5.89 -0.01 1.01
CA LYS A 7 5.77 -1.25 0.23
C LYS A 7 7.11 -1.92 -0.04
N CYS A 8 8.03 -1.21 -0.72
CA CYS A 8 9.29 -1.78 -1.18
C CYS A 8 10.48 -1.47 -0.25
N LYS A 9 10.27 -0.74 0.84
CA LYS A 9 11.30 -0.36 1.83
C LYS A 9 12.46 0.45 1.25
N ASN A 10 12.35 0.91 0.01
CA ASN A 10 13.35 1.73 -0.65
C ASN A 10 13.22 3.20 -0.22
N PRO A 11 14.33 3.94 -0.10
CA PRO A 11 14.29 5.37 0.12
C PRO A 11 13.67 6.06 -1.11
N ILE A 12 12.71 6.94 -0.86
CA ILE A 12 12.11 7.84 -1.85
C ILE A 12 12.99 9.07 -1.90
N ALA A 13 13.42 9.46 -3.10
CA ALA A 13 14.20 10.67 -3.28
C ALA A 13 13.37 11.90 -2.91
N GLU A 14 13.96 12.86 -2.20
CA GLU A 14 13.27 14.09 -1.79
C GLU A 14 12.88 14.98 -2.99
N ASP A 15 13.55 14.79 -4.14
CA ASP A 15 13.27 15.46 -5.42
C ASP A 15 12.16 14.79 -6.25
N GLU A 16 11.64 13.64 -5.81
CA GLU A 16 10.61 12.93 -6.56
C GLU A 16 9.22 13.49 -6.22
N GLU A 17 8.59 14.18 -7.17
CA GLU A 17 7.17 14.55 -7.05
C GLU A 17 6.32 13.27 -7.01
N LEU A 18 5.78 12.99 -5.82
CA LEU A 18 4.84 11.90 -5.61
C LEU A 18 3.42 12.36 -5.92
N ASP A 19 2.60 11.44 -6.39
CA ASP A 19 1.16 11.64 -6.46
C ASP A 19 0.61 12.01 -5.05
N PRO A 20 -0.26 13.02 -4.91
CA PRO A 20 -0.75 13.46 -3.60
C PRO A 20 -1.42 12.35 -2.79
N LYS A 21 -1.96 11.31 -3.46
CA LYS A 21 -2.46 10.11 -2.77
C LYS A 21 -1.34 9.19 -2.30
N ALA A 22 -0.27 9.04 -3.09
CA ALA A 22 0.90 8.25 -2.72
C ALA A 22 1.68 8.90 -1.57
N GLU A 23 1.74 10.23 -1.55
CA GLU A 23 2.36 11.01 -0.47
C GLU A 23 1.69 10.79 0.89
N GLY A 24 0.36 10.59 0.89
CA GLY A 24 -0.39 10.25 2.11
C GLY A 24 -0.08 8.86 2.69
N TYR A 25 0.51 7.96 1.91
CA TYR A 25 0.84 6.58 2.29
C TYR A 25 2.35 6.28 2.28
N PRO A 26 3.20 7.30 2.39
CA PRO A 26 4.62 7.26 1.99
C PRO A 26 4.99 6.21 0.94
N CYS A 27 4.33 6.20 -0.22
CA CYS A 27 4.55 5.21 -1.27
C CYS A 27 5.33 5.82 -2.45
N CYS A 28 6.32 5.10 -2.99
CA CYS A 28 7.07 5.57 -4.16
C CYS A 28 6.24 5.48 -5.45
N ASN A 29 6.59 6.27 -6.47
CA ASN A 29 5.86 6.28 -7.75
C ASN A 29 5.80 4.90 -8.44
N LYS A 30 6.83 4.06 -8.27
CA LYS A 30 6.83 2.69 -8.81
C LYS A 30 5.73 1.84 -8.17
N CYS A 31 5.72 1.74 -6.84
CA CYS A 31 4.71 0.97 -6.12
C CYS A 31 3.30 1.57 -6.29
N TRP A 32 3.20 2.89 -6.42
CA TRP A 32 1.92 3.54 -6.72
C TRP A 32 1.41 3.23 -8.12
N SER A 33 2.30 3.14 -9.11
CA SER A 33 1.95 2.75 -10.48
C SER A 33 1.47 1.30 -10.53
N GLU A 34 2.15 0.39 -9.82
CA GLU A 34 1.70 -1.00 -9.67
C GLU A 34 0.32 -1.08 -9.01
N TRP A 35 0.06 -0.27 -7.98
CA TRP A 35 -1.27 -0.20 -7.37
C TRP A 35 -2.34 0.24 -8.38
N LYS A 36 -2.07 1.24 -9.24
CA LYS A 36 -3.05 1.70 -10.25
C LYS A 36 -3.44 0.57 -11.21
N GLU A 37 -2.49 -0.26 -11.63
CA GLU A 37 -2.77 -1.43 -12.46
C GLU A 37 -3.52 -2.51 -11.68
N TYR A 38 -3.05 -2.84 -10.47
CA TYR A 38 -3.66 -3.85 -9.61
C TYR A 38 -5.09 -3.46 -9.19
N GLN A 39 -5.37 -2.17 -9.00
CA GLN A 39 -6.68 -1.64 -8.68
C GLN A 39 -7.72 -2.06 -9.73
N VAL A 40 -7.35 -2.05 -11.03
CA VAL A 40 -8.24 -2.47 -12.12
C VAL A 40 -8.53 -3.98 -12.04
N ILE A 41 -7.53 -4.79 -11.74
CA ILE A 41 -7.68 -6.24 -11.55
C ILE A 41 -8.63 -6.52 -10.39
N VAL A 42 -8.42 -5.88 -9.23
CA VAL A 42 -9.28 -6.02 -8.04
C VAL A 42 -10.72 -5.61 -8.34
N MET A 43 -10.92 -4.49 -9.05
CA MET A 43 -12.26 -4.04 -9.45
C MET A 43 -12.96 -5.07 -10.33
N ASN A 44 -12.27 -5.67 -11.29
CA ASN A 44 -12.84 -6.64 -12.22
C ASN A 44 -13.11 -8.00 -11.57
N GLU A 45 -12.12 -8.57 -10.86
CA GLU A 45 -12.22 -9.88 -10.20
C GLU A 45 -13.26 -9.89 -9.09
N MET A 46 -13.28 -8.85 -8.25
CA MET A 46 -14.26 -8.72 -7.16
C MET A 46 -15.59 -8.10 -7.63
N LYS A 47 -15.71 -7.74 -8.91
CA LYS A 47 -16.89 -7.10 -9.53
C LYS A 47 -17.37 -5.87 -8.74
N LEU A 48 -16.43 -4.98 -8.41
CA LEU A 48 -16.70 -3.79 -7.63
C LEU A 48 -17.42 -2.73 -8.47
N ASP A 49 -18.63 -2.41 -8.06
CA ASP A 49 -19.35 -1.22 -8.53
C ASP A 49 -18.89 0.04 -7.76
N MET A 50 -18.19 0.94 -8.45
CA MET A 50 -17.67 2.19 -7.87
C MET A 50 -18.76 3.22 -7.51
N SER A 51 -20.00 3.01 -7.94
CA SER A 51 -21.15 3.81 -7.48
C SER A 51 -21.56 3.45 -6.05
N LEU A 52 -21.25 2.22 -5.60
CA LEU A 52 -21.61 1.75 -4.26
C LEU A 52 -20.55 2.15 -3.22
N PRO A 53 -20.96 2.75 -2.09
CA PRO A 53 -20.04 3.23 -1.06
C PRO A 53 -19.24 2.10 -0.42
N ASP A 54 -19.82 0.92 -0.25
CA ASP A 54 -19.14 -0.20 0.40
C ASP A 54 -18.07 -0.83 -0.49
N HIS A 55 -18.28 -0.86 -1.81
CA HIS A 55 -17.24 -1.27 -2.76
C HIS A 55 -16.07 -0.29 -2.78
N ARG A 56 -16.32 1.02 -2.71
CA ARG A 56 -15.26 2.03 -2.58
C ARG A 56 -14.47 1.86 -1.28
N LYS A 57 -15.11 1.49 -0.17
CA LYS A 57 -14.42 1.17 1.09
C LYS A 57 -13.56 -0.08 0.94
N LEU A 58 -14.06 -1.12 0.26
CA LEU A 58 -13.31 -2.35 0.04
C LEU A 58 -12.08 -2.12 -0.83
N LEU A 59 -12.20 -1.32 -1.89
CA LEU A 59 -11.06 -0.94 -2.72
C LEU A 59 -10.00 -0.16 -1.93
N ARG A 60 -10.42 0.77 -1.06
CA ARG A 60 -9.50 1.48 -0.14
C ARG A 60 -8.82 0.55 0.88
N LYS A 61 -9.50 -0.49 1.35
CA LYS A 61 -8.84 -1.51 2.20
C LYS A 61 -7.75 -2.24 1.42
N ASN A 62 -8.05 -2.66 0.19
CA ASN A 62 -7.06 -3.29 -0.69
C ASN A 62 -5.89 -2.33 -0.99
N GLU A 63 -6.15 -1.04 -1.17
CA GLU A 63 -5.11 -0.01 -1.32
C GLU A 63 -4.18 -0.01 -0.12
N GLN A 64 -4.73 0.12 1.09
CA GLN A 64 -3.96 0.12 2.35
C GLN A 64 -3.17 -1.17 2.55
N ILE A 65 -3.74 -2.33 2.19
CA ILE A 65 -3.04 -3.61 2.25
C ILE A 65 -1.91 -3.66 1.23
N PHE A 66 -2.18 -3.19 0.01
CA PHE A 66 -1.20 -3.21 -1.07
C PHE A 66 0.00 -2.34 -0.76
N VAL A 67 -0.22 -1.11 -0.29
CA VAL A 67 0.86 -0.18 0.10
C VAL A 67 1.53 -0.55 1.42
N GLY A 68 1.08 -1.60 2.12
CA GLY A 68 1.70 -2.09 3.36
C GLY A 68 1.34 -1.27 4.60
N VAL A 69 0.29 -0.45 4.53
CA VAL A 69 -0.25 0.31 5.70
C VAL A 69 -1.08 -0.61 6.61
N ARG A 70 -1.59 -1.72 6.06
CA ARG A 70 -2.41 -2.70 6.78
C ARG A 70 -2.03 -4.13 6.39
N THR A 71 -2.07 -5.10 7.29
CA THR A 71 -1.95 -6.52 6.90
C THR A 71 -3.27 -7.04 6.30
N PRO A 72 -3.21 -8.10 5.48
CA PRO A 72 -4.41 -8.77 4.95
C PRO A 72 -5.31 -9.38 6.05
N GLU A 73 -4.80 -9.60 7.25
CA GLU A 73 -5.56 -10.12 8.41
C GLU A 73 -6.26 -9.02 9.23
N GLY A 74 -6.00 -7.74 8.92
CA GLY A 74 -6.69 -6.61 9.53
C GLY A 74 -5.91 -5.90 10.64
N ASP A 75 -4.76 -6.45 11.05
CA ASP A 75 -3.79 -5.81 11.93
C ASP A 75 -3.13 -4.59 11.26
N THR A 76 -3.05 -3.51 12.00
CA THR A 76 -2.21 -2.36 11.63
C THR A 76 -0.76 -2.79 11.91
N VAL A 77 0.08 -2.82 10.88
CA VAL A 77 1.51 -3.11 11.08
C VAL A 77 2.11 -1.93 11.84
N ASP A 78 2.40 -2.13 13.12
CA ASP A 78 3.25 -1.21 13.88
C ASP A 78 4.70 -1.45 13.43
N PHE A 79 5.23 -0.51 12.65
CA PHE A 79 6.59 -0.54 12.13
C PHE A 79 7.64 -0.07 13.15
N SER A 80 7.27 0.13 14.42
CA SER A 80 8.19 0.45 15.53
C SER A 80 8.90 -0.79 16.08
N ASP A 81 8.39 -2.00 15.78
CA ASP A 81 8.94 -3.26 16.30
C ASP A 81 9.92 -3.92 15.31
N GLU A 82 11.18 -4.04 15.74
CA GLU A 82 12.32 -4.62 15.00
C GLU A 82 12.10 -6.08 14.53
N LYS A 83 11.13 -6.78 15.11
CA LYS A 83 10.79 -8.17 14.79
C LYS A 83 10.13 -8.36 13.41
N ASN A 84 9.57 -7.32 12.81
CA ASN A 84 8.93 -7.42 11.49
C ASN A 84 9.89 -7.13 10.31
N ARG A 85 11.19 -7.03 10.61
CA ARG A 85 12.22 -6.61 9.65
C ARG A 85 12.78 -7.77 8.81
N ASN A 86 12.67 -9.02 9.27
CA ASN A 86 13.21 -10.18 8.55
C ASN A 86 12.33 -11.44 8.74
N PRO A 87 11.64 -11.96 7.71
CA PRO A 87 10.85 -13.19 7.82
C PRO A 87 11.68 -14.48 7.67
N GLU A 88 13.01 -14.44 7.78
CA GLU A 88 13.88 -15.61 7.51
C GLU A 88 14.29 -16.45 8.74
N GLU A 89 13.65 -16.34 9.91
CA GLU A 89 14.02 -17.19 11.07
C GLU A 89 12.86 -17.94 11.71
N SER A 90 11.92 -18.44 10.90
CA SER A 90 10.94 -19.41 11.41
C SER A 90 10.56 -20.44 10.36
N SER A 91 11.50 -21.32 9.99
CA SER A 91 11.22 -22.75 9.90
C SER A 91 12.48 -23.60 9.80
#